data_AF-X1HPX6-F1
#
_entry.id   AF-X1HPX6-F1
#
_cell.length_a   1.000
_cell.length_b   1.000
_cell.length_c   1.000
_cell.angle_alpha   90.00
_cell.angle_beta   90.00
_cell.angle_gamma   90.00
#
_symmetry.space_group_name_H-M   'P 1'
#
loop_
_entity.id
_entity.type
_entity.pdbx_description
1 polymer ?
#
loop_
_entity_poly.entity_id
_entity_poly.type
_entity_poly.pdbx_seq_one_letter_code
_entity_poly.pdbx_strand_id
1 'polypeptide(L)'
;MEKIRKKTISSELEVILNKYEEKNEIKIFSGLLKFRNIKDLQSMVRTIQGKFKDSFVVLGSNLANKAILVTSASGKALEIGIDCNEIANTISKYIDGGGGGKKEFAQVGGKNTKGTKLAIDKAIKIVESLL
;
A
#
# COMPACT_ATOMS: atom_id res chain seq x y z
N MET A 1 -0.03 2.00 26.44
CA MET A 1 -0.49 2.39 25.08
C MET A 1 0.37 1.78 23.98
N GLU A 2 1.71 1.90 24.01
CA GLU A 2 2.58 1.41 22.92
C GLU A 2 2.54 -0.12 22.69
N LYS A 3 2.52 -0.91 23.77
CA LYS A 3 2.45 -2.40 23.69
C LYS A 3 1.16 -2.90 23.04
N ILE A 4 0.04 -2.21 23.27
CA ILE A 4 -1.26 -2.52 22.64
C ILE A 4 -1.20 -2.19 21.14
N ARG A 5 -0.69 -1.00 20.79
CA ARG A 5 -0.51 -0.60 19.39
C ARG A 5 0.37 -1.58 18.60
N LYS A 6 1.51 -1.99 19.16
CA LYS A 6 2.40 -2.98 18.54
C LYS A 6 1.69 -4.32 18.31
N LYS A 7 0.95 -4.82 19.32
CA LYS A 7 0.17 -6.07 19.19
C LYS A 7 -0.88 -6.00 18.08
N THR A 8 -1.61 -4.89 17.95
CA THR A 8 -2.62 -4.70 16.90
C THR A 8 -2.00 -4.63 15.51
N ILE A 9 -0.86 -3.94 15.36
CA ILE A 9 -0.12 -3.89 14.09
C ILE A 9 0.31 -5.31 13.67
N SER A 10 0.83 -6.11 14.60
CA SER A 10 1.24 -7.49 14.31
C SER A 10 0.08 -8.34 13.78
N SER A 11 -1.11 -8.27 14.41
CA SER A 11 -2.28 -9.03 13.95
C SER A 11 -2.81 -8.55 12.60
N GLU A 12 -2.84 -7.23 12.35
CA GLU A 12 -3.28 -6.68 11.07
C GLU A 12 -2.32 -7.08 9.94
N LEU A 13 -1.02 -7.02 10.23
CA LEU A 13 0.02 -7.45 9.30
C LEU A 13 -0.09 -8.94 8.98
N GLU A 14 -0.33 -9.79 9.97
CA GLU A 14 -0.52 -11.22 9.78
C GLU A 14 -1.72 -11.54 8.87
N VAL A 15 -2.83 -10.82 9.02
CA VAL A 15 -3.97 -10.95 8.11
C VAL A 15 -3.60 -10.60 6.67
N ILE A 16 -2.84 -9.52 6.46
CA ILE A 16 -2.40 -9.10 5.12
C ILE A 16 -1.40 -10.11 4.54
N LEU A 17 -0.45 -10.60 5.34
CA LEU A 17 0.55 -11.59 4.91
C LEU A 17 -0.09 -12.91 4.43
N ASN A 18 -1.23 -13.29 5.00
CA ASN A 18 -1.96 -14.50 4.64
C ASN A 18 -3.02 -14.27 3.55
N LYS A 19 -3.21 -13.03 3.10
CA LYS A 19 -4.21 -12.67 2.09
C LYS A 19 -3.57 -11.83 0.98
N TYR A 20 -3.05 -12.52 -0.01
CA TYR A 20 -2.51 -11.95 -1.23
C TYR A 20 -3.10 -12.65 -2.45
N GLU A 21 -3.03 -11.95 -3.58
CA GLU A 21 -3.28 -12.52 -4.88
C GLU A 21 -1.93 -12.76 -5.56
N GLU A 22 -1.82 -13.81 -6.36
CA GLU A 22 -0.59 -14.13 -7.08
C GLU A 22 -0.87 -14.27 -8.57
N LYS A 23 -0.16 -13.49 -9.39
CA LYS A 23 -0.28 -13.50 -10.85
C LYS A 23 1.11 -13.26 -11.44
N ASN A 24 1.49 -14.07 -12.44
CA ASN A 24 2.81 -14.05 -13.07
C ASN A 24 3.96 -14.04 -12.05
N GLU A 25 3.84 -14.88 -11.01
CA GLU A 25 4.83 -15.01 -9.93
C GLU A 25 5.03 -13.74 -9.07
N ILE A 26 4.18 -12.72 -9.23
CA ILE A 26 4.17 -11.50 -8.42
C ILE A 26 3.03 -11.60 -7.41
N LYS A 27 3.36 -11.41 -6.14
CA LYS A 27 2.38 -11.38 -5.04
C LYS A 27 1.87 -9.96 -4.80
N ILE A 28 0.56 -9.80 -4.79
CA ILE A 28 -0.15 -8.53 -4.62
C ILE A 28 -0.78 -8.50 -3.23
N PHE A 29 -0.29 -7.59 -2.39
CA PHE A 29 -0.81 -7.36 -1.04
C PHE A 29 -1.58 -6.05 -0.98
N SER A 30 -2.76 -6.07 -0.37
CA SER A 30 -3.54 -4.86 -0.17
C SER A 30 -4.21 -4.82 1.20
N GLY A 31 -4.43 -3.61 1.73
CA GLY A 31 -5.06 -3.46 3.03
C GLY A 31 -5.54 -2.05 3.34
N LEU A 32 -6.79 -1.93 3.81
CA LEU A 32 -7.34 -0.71 4.39
C LEU A 32 -7.33 -0.82 5.92
N LEU A 33 -6.45 -0.06 6.55
CA LEU A 33 -6.22 -0.05 7.99
C LEU A 33 -6.89 1.17 8.63
N LYS A 34 -7.18 1.11 9.92
CA LYS A 34 -7.74 2.25 10.66
C LYS A 34 -6.72 2.79 11.66
N PHE A 35 -6.67 4.12 11.81
CA PHE A 35 -5.86 4.77 12.84
C PHE A 35 -4.36 4.43 12.75
N ARG A 36 -3.83 4.28 11.55
CA ARG A 36 -2.38 4.11 11.32
C ARG A 36 -1.80 5.40 10.77
N ASN A 37 -0.60 5.74 11.22
CA ASN A 37 0.14 6.84 10.63
C ASN A 37 1.05 6.33 9.51
N ILE A 38 1.69 7.26 8.81
CA ILE A 38 2.54 6.92 7.66
C ILE A 38 3.73 6.03 8.05
N LYS A 39 4.29 6.19 9.25
CA LYS A 39 5.42 5.37 9.72
C LYS A 39 4.98 3.92 9.97
N ASP A 40 3.77 3.71 10.48
CA ASP A 40 3.21 2.37 10.66
C ASP A 40 3.05 1.68 9.29
N LEU A 41 2.44 2.36 8.30
CA LEU A 41 2.25 1.81 6.96
C LEU A 41 3.58 1.50 6.29
N GLN A 42 4.55 2.42 6.34
CA GLN A 42 5.90 2.20 5.83
C GLN A 42 6.57 0.99 6.48
N SER A 43 6.42 0.81 7.79
CA SER A 43 6.98 -0.34 8.50
C SER A 43 6.35 -1.65 8.02
N MET A 44 5.01 -1.69 7.89
CA MET A 44 4.28 -2.87 7.43
C MET A 44 4.68 -3.25 5.99
N VAL A 45 4.72 -2.27 5.08
CA VAL A 45 5.16 -2.48 3.70
C VAL A 45 6.59 -3.02 3.65
N ARG A 46 7.51 -2.45 4.43
CA ARG A 46 8.90 -2.96 4.52
C ARG A 46 8.95 -4.40 5.05
N THR A 47 8.12 -4.76 6.03
CA THR A 47 8.08 -6.14 6.53
C THR A 47 7.55 -7.13 5.48
N ILE A 48 6.53 -6.75 4.70
CA ILE A 48 6.03 -7.57 3.59
C ILE A 48 7.14 -7.73 2.54
N GLN A 49 7.77 -6.64 2.13
CA GLN A 49 8.86 -6.65 1.16
C GLN A 49 10.08 -7.46 1.61
N GLY A 50 10.40 -7.46 2.90
CA GLY A 50 11.46 -8.31 3.46
C GLY A 50 11.15 -9.81 3.43
N LYS A 51 9.88 -10.20 3.29
CA LYS A 51 9.42 -11.60 3.21
C LYS A 51 9.18 -12.05 1.78
N PHE A 52 8.76 -11.15 0.89
CA PHE A 52 8.36 -11.47 -0.49
C PHE A 52 9.13 -10.59 -1.48
N LYS A 53 10.09 -11.21 -2.17
CA LYS A 53 11.03 -10.52 -3.07
C LYS A 53 10.40 -10.04 -4.38
N ASP A 54 9.33 -10.72 -4.82
CA ASP A 54 8.59 -10.41 -6.05
C ASP A 54 7.18 -10.01 -5.66
N SER A 55 6.99 -8.74 -5.29
CA SER A 55 5.71 -8.29 -4.78
C SER A 55 5.37 -6.84 -5.10
N PHE A 56 4.06 -6.59 -5.22
CA PHE A 56 3.47 -5.27 -5.13
C PHE A 56 2.62 -5.17 -3.86
N VAL A 57 2.72 -4.05 -3.16
CA VAL A 57 2.02 -3.80 -1.90
C VAL A 57 1.36 -2.44 -1.95
N VAL A 58 0.07 -2.37 -1.61
CA VAL A 58 -0.65 -1.10 -1.42
C VAL A 58 -1.43 -1.09 -0.11
N LEU A 59 -0.99 -0.28 0.85
CA LEU A 59 -1.67 -0.12 2.14
C LEU A 59 -2.21 1.29 2.27
N GLY A 60 -3.46 1.41 2.74
CA GLY A 60 -4.08 2.69 3.06
C GLY A 60 -4.52 2.76 4.52
N SER A 61 -4.57 3.96 5.08
CA SER A 61 -5.22 4.20 6.36
C SER A 61 -5.93 5.53 6.42
N ASN A 62 -7.01 5.55 7.20
CA ASN A 62 -7.70 6.76 7.61
C ASN A 62 -7.29 7.09 9.05
N LEU A 63 -6.66 8.25 9.23
CA LEU A 63 -6.26 8.78 10.53
C LEU A 63 -6.88 10.16 10.71
N ALA A 64 -7.83 10.26 11.65
CA ALA A 64 -8.69 11.43 11.81
C ALA A 64 -9.35 11.78 10.47
N ASN A 65 -9.12 12.99 9.96
CA ASN A 65 -9.68 13.50 8.71
C ASN A 65 -8.71 13.41 7.53
N LYS A 66 -7.73 12.50 7.59
CA LYS A 66 -6.70 12.35 6.57
C LYS A 66 -6.61 10.91 6.08
N ALA A 67 -6.71 10.75 4.76
CA ALA A 67 -6.33 9.53 4.06
C ALA A 67 -4.81 9.53 3.85
N ILE A 68 -4.18 8.38 4.04
CA ILE A 68 -2.79 8.13 3.68
C ILE A 68 -2.68 6.79 2.97
N LEU A 69 -1.85 6.70 1.94
CA LEU A 69 -1.55 5.46 1.23
C LEU A 69 -0.05 5.34 1.02
N VAL A 70 0.41 4.09 1.00
CA VAL A 70 1.78 3.70 0.67
C VAL A 70 1.72 2.58 -0.36
N THR A 71 2.49 2.71 -1.43
CA THR A 71 2.69 1.69 -2.47
C THR A 71 4.16 1.29 -2.50
N SER A 72 4.44 0.01 -2.74
CA SER A 72 5.81 -0.48 -2.96
C SER A 72 5.85 -1.68 -3.89
N ALA A 73 6.89 -1.75 -4.72
CA ALA A 73 7.14 -2.83 -5.66
C ALA A 73 8.57 -3.36 -5.48
N SER A 74 8.77 -4.65 -5.77
CA SER A 74 10.08 -5.31 -5.71
C SER A 74 10.22 -6.44 -6.73
N GLY A 75 11.47 -6.79 -7.03
CA GLY A 75 11.82 -7.92 -7.89
C GLY A 75 11.15 -7.83 -9.25
N LYS A 76 10.51 -8.93 -9.67
CA LYS A 76 9.78 -9.03 -10.94
C LYS A 76 8.79 -7.89 -11.16
N ALA A 77 8.14 -7.39 -10.11
CA ALA A 77 7.20 -6.27 -10.23
C ALA A 77 7.87 -5.02 -10.82
N LEU A 78 9.08 -4.70 -10.36
CA LEU A 78 9.87 -3.58 -10.90
C LEU A 78 10.40 -3.86 -12.30
N GLU A 79 10.82 -5.10 -12.57
CA GLU A 79 11.38 -5.51 -13.86
C GLU A 79 10.36 -5.37 -15.00
N ILE A 80 9.09 -5.67 -14.74
CA ILE A 80 8.00 -5.50 -15.71
C ILE A 80 7.47 -4.07 -15.82
N GLY A 81 8.07 -3.12 -15.09
CA GLY A 81 7.75 -1.69 -15.21
C GLY A 81 6.66 -1.15 -14.28
N ILE A 82 6.31 -1.84 -13.19
CA ILE A 82 5.42 -1.26 -12.17
C ILE A 82 6.13 -0.05 -11.52
N ASP A 83 5.55 1.14 -11.72
CA ASP A 83 6.04 2.40 -11.14
C ASP A 83 5.11 2.86 -9.99
N CYS A 84 5.59 2.71 -8.75
CA CYS A 84 4.83 3.11 -7.57
C CYS A 84 4.55 4.61 -7.52
N ASN A 85 5.45 5.45 -8.03
CA ASN A 85 5.26 6.90 -8.00
C ASN A 85 4.13 7.31 -8.97
N GLU A 86 4.08 6.71 -10.15
CA GLU A 86 3.00 6.94 -11.11
C GLU A 86 1.65 6.43 -10.59
N ILE A 87 1.62 5.20 -10.05
CA ILE A 87 0.42 4.62 -9.44
C ILE A 87 -0.07 5.50 -8.29
N ALA A 88 0.82 5.91 -7.38
CA ALA A 88 0.46 6.75 -6.25
C ALA A 88 -0.12 8.10 -6.69
N ASN A 89 0.48 8.75 -7.69
CA ASN A 89 -0.03 9.99 -8.27
C ASN A 89 -1.41 9.81 -8.94
N THR A 90 -1.66 8.66 -9.55
CA THR A 90 -2.95 8.35 -10.14
C THR A 90 -4.03 8.17 -9.07
N ILE A 91 -3.74 7.39 -8.02
CA ILE A 91 -4.72 7.06 -7.00
C ILE A 91 -4.95 8.18 -5.97
N SER A 92 -4.01 9.13 -5.84
CA SER A 92 -4.14 10.29 -4.93
C SER A 92 -5.35 11.17 -5.27
N LYS A 93 -5.77 11.19 -6.54
CA LYS A 93 -6.95 11.92 -7.02
C LYS A 93 -8.23 11.45 -6.35
N TYR A 94 -8.34 10.16 -6.01
CA TYR A 94 -9.54 9.62 -5.35
C TYR A 94 -9.64 10.06 -3.88
N ILE A 95 -8.54 10.51 -3.27
CA ILE A 95 -8.50 10.95 -1.88
C ILE A 95 -8.34 12.47 -1.74
N ASP A 96 -8.53 13.25 -2.82
CA ASP A 96 -8.31 14.69 -2.86
C ASP A 96 -6.93 15.07 -2.29
N GLY A 97 -5.91 14.39 -2.81
CA GLY A 97 -4.57 14.37 -2.24
C GLY A 97 -3.46 14.46 -3.26
N GLY A 98 -2.24 14.34 -2.73
CA GLY A 98 -1.00 14.32 -3.50
C GLY A 98 0.13 13.69 -2.69
N GLY A 99 1.32 13.65 -3.27
CA GLY A 99 2.50 13.05 -2.66
C GLY A 99 3.53 12.69 -3.71
N GLY A 100 4.21 11.56 -3.52
CA GLY A 100 5.18 11.05 -4.46
C GLY A 100 6.14 10.05 -3.82
N GLY A 101 7.16 9.70 -4.59
CA GLY A 101 8.24 8.83 -4.16
C GLY A 101 9.11 8.42 -5.33
N LYS A 102 9.68 7.23 -5.22
CA LYS A 102 10.49 6.58 -6.26
C LYS A 102 9.69 5.46 -6.92
N LYS A 103 10.24 4.85 -7.96
CA LYS A 103 9.61 3.75 -8.70
C LYS A 103 9.27 2.55 -7.81
N GLU A 104 10.13 2.24 -6.84
CA GLU A 104 9.99 1.13 -5.90
C GLU A 104 9.12 1.42 -4.68
N PHE A 105 8.85 2.70 -4.41
CA PHE A 105 8.16 3.12 -3.20
C PHE A 105 7.58 4.52 -3.33
N ALA A 106 6.30 4.67 -3.05
CA ALA A 106 5.67 5.99 -3.02
C ALA A 106 4.62 6.11 -1.91
N GLN A 107 4.30 7.35 -1.58
CA GLN A 107 3.28 7.66 -0.58
C GLN A 107 2.47 8.89 -0.98
N VAL A 108 1.19 8.85 -0.64
CA VAL A 108 0.26 9.97 -0.87
C VAL A 108 -0.64 10.18 0.33
N GLY A 109 -1.15 11.39 0.46
CA GLY A 109 -2.14 11.72 1.48
C GLY A 109 -3.10 12.78 0.99
N GLY A 110 -4.30 12.80 1.57
CA GLY A 110 -5.42 13.58 1.07
C GLY A 110 -6.52 13.78 2.10
N LYS A 111 -7.45 14.68 1.80
CA LYS A 111 -8.52 15.10 2.72
C LYS A 111 -9.74 14.17 2.66
N ASN A 112 -9.91 13.43 1.57
CA ASN A 112 -11.07 12.57 1.37
C ASN A 112 -10.80 11.12 1.82
N THR A 113 -11.19 10.82 3.05
CA THR A 113 -11.08 9.48 3.66
C THR A 113 -12.07 8.46 3.10
N LYS A 114 -13.14 8.90 2.42
CA LYS A 114 -14.11 8.00 1.77
C LYS A 114 -13.52 7.38 0.51
N GLY A 115 -12.58 8.08 -0.14
CA GLY A 115 -11.90 7.61 -1.34
C GLY A 115 -10.83 6.54 -1.13
N THR A 116 -10.40 6.29 0.11
CA THR A 116 -9.23 5.43 0.39
C THR A 116 -9.42 4.00 -0.12
N LYS A 117 -10.62 3.42 0.03
CA LYS A 117 -10.89 2.07 -0.48
C LYS A 117 -10.81 2.04 -2.00
N LEU A 118 -11.45 3.00 -2.67
CA LEU A 118 -11.42 3.11 -4.12
C LEU A 118 -9.99 3.32 -4.65
N ALA A 119 -9.18 4.11 -3.96
CA ALA A 119 -7.77 4.32 -4.31
C ALA A 119 -6.96 3.01 -4.27
N ILE A 120 -7.17 2.18 -3.23
CA ILE A 120 -6.54 0.85 -3.14
C ILE A 120 -6.99 -0.05 -4.29
N ASP A 121 -8.30 -0.14 -4.52
CA ASP A 121 -8.87 -1.00 -5.57
C ASP A 121 -8.37 -0.58 -6.97
N LYS A 122 -8.18 0.73 -7.19
CA LYS A 122 -7.63 1.26 -8.44
C LYS A 122 -6.14 0.97 -8.60
N ALA A 123 -5.36 1.01 -7.52
CA ALA A 123 -3.96 0.61 -7.56
C ALA A 123 -3.81 -0.86 -7.99
N ILE A 124 -4.63 -1.75 -7.42
CA ILE A 124 -4.65 -3.17 -7.77
C ILE A 124 -4.98 -3.35 -9.25
N LYS A 125 -6.05 -2.71 -9.74
CA LYS A 125 -6.45 -2.80 -11.15
C LYS A 125 -5.38 -2.31 -12.14
N ILE A 126 -4.64 -1.26 -11.79
CA ILE A 126 -3.52 -0.78 -12.62
C ILE A 126 -2.45 -1.87 -12.70
N VAL A 127 -2.06 -2.45 -11.56
CA VAL A 127 -1.05 -3.51 -11.51
C VAL A 127 -1.53 -4.77 -12.26
N GLU A 128 -2.77 -5.20 -12.07
CA GLU A 128 -3.34 -6.35 -12.78
C GLU A 128 -3.36 -6.18 -14.30
N SER A 129 -3.43 -4.94 -14.81
CA SER A 129 -3.38 -4.66 -16.25
C SER A 129 -1.98 -4.71 -16.86
N LEU A 130 -0.94 -4.68 -16.01
CA LEU A 130 0.47 -4.80 -16.39
C LEU A 130 0.97 -6.25 -16.28
N LEU A 131 0.17 -7.14 -15.70
CA LEU A 131 0.41 -8.58 -15.53
C LEU A 131 -0.42 -9.35 -16.55
#